data_AF-A0A1E3K9Y2-F1
#
_entry.id   AF-A0A1E3K9Y2-F1
#
_cell.length_a   1.000
_cell.length_b   1.000
_cell.length_c   1.000
_cell.angle_alpha   90.00
_cell.angle_beta   90.00
_cell.angle_gamma   90.00
#
_symmetry.space_group_name_H-M   'P 1'
#
loop_
_entity.id
_entity.type
_entity.pdbx_description
1 polymer ?
#
loop_
_entity_poly.entity_id
_entity_poly.type
_entity_poly.pdbx_seq_one_letter_code
_entity_poly.pdbx_strand_id
1 'polypeptide(L)'
;MSAYGAIAAPKQLGELPILTFPLSTPELALVTYPVAGAEAPDELLKYLYSIFSDELDEGITYPQEGPLTYEQFVAYFFAATTIVGVIQPVDSEGRAETSGGLEGARAGRTWEEAAGGCYYIKPNYPGRSSHLCNGGFIVPRNHRGKKLGQALAKSFLEYAPRLGYRGSVFNLVYTTNGASLALWSKLGFTKIGVIPQAGRLKTGPNGTEQYVDAAIIHKSFV
;
A
#
# COMPACT_ATOMS: atom_id res chain seq x y z
N MET A 1 -6.78 3.32 -17.09
CA MET A 1 -8.17 2.91 -16.77
C MET A 1 -8.23 1.39 -16.66
N SER A 2 -9.02 0.85 -15.73
CA SER A 2 -9.31 -0.59 -15.66
C SER A 2 -9.96 -1.06 -16.96
N ALA A 3 -9.66 -2.29 -17.41
CA ALA A 3 -10.35 -2.92 -18.54
C ALA A 3 -11.87 -3.02 -18.36
N TYR A 4 -12.35 -2.82 -17.13
CA TYR A 4 -13.75 -2.91 -16.73
C TYR A 4 -14.38 -1.57 -16.35
N GLY A 5 -13.71 -0.44 -16.58
CA GLY A 5 -14.18 0.87 -16.14
C GLY A 5 -14.22 1.01 -14.62
N ALA A 6 -15.16 1.81 -14.11
CA ALA A 6 -15.37 1.97 -12.67
C ALA A 6 -16.02 0.72 -12.07
N ILE A 7 -15.34 0.10 -11.09
CA ILE A 7 -15.83 -1.11 -10.41
C ILE A 7 -16.42 -0.69 -9.06
N ALA A 8 -17.68 -1.07 -8.81
CA ALA A 8 -18.31 -0.81 -7.53
C ALA A 8 -17.64 -1.63 -6.42
N ALA A 9 -17.24 -0.95 -5.34
CA ALA A 9 -16.77 -1.58 -4.12
C ALA A 9 -17.94 -2.27 -3.36
N PRO A 10 -17.67 -3.31 -2.57
CA PRO A 10 -18.68 -3.88 -1.68
C PRO A 10 -19.16 -2.85 -0.65
N LYS A 11 -20.32 -3.12 -0.05
CA LYS A 11 -20.84 -2.31 1.04
C LYS A 11 -19.91 -2.42 2.24
N GLN A 12 -19.42 -1.28 2.74
CA GLN A 12 -18.66 -1.19 3.97
C GLN A 12 -19.46 -1.76 5.15
N LEU A 13 -18.81 -2.60 5.97
CA LEU A 13 -19.43 -3.34 7.06
C LEU A 13 -19.16 -2.71 8.44
N GLY A 14 -18.18 -1.83 8.57
CA GLY A 14 -17.86 -1.15 9.83
C GLY A 14 -17.06 0.12 9.64
N GLU A 15 -16.86 0.85 10.72
CA GLU A 15 -16.02 2.05 10.71
C GLU A 15 -14.57 1.73 10.35
N LEU A 16 -13.88 2.72 9.78
CA LEU A 16 -12.46 2.68 9.50
C LEU A 16 -11.75 3.55 10.55
N PRO A 17 -11.42 2.99 11.72
CA PRO A 17 -10.78 3.77 12.78
C PRO A 17 -9.35 4.13 12.40
N ILE A 18 -8.79 5.15 13.05
CA ILE A 18 -7.34 5.35 13.06
C ILE A 18 -6.73 4.22 13.89
N LEU A 19 -5.71 3.55 13.36
CA LEU A 19 -5.06 2.41 14.01
C LEU A 19 -3.58 2.71 14.26
N THR A 20 -3.04 2.21 15.36
CA THR A 20 -1.65 2.41 15.77
C THR A 20 -0.88 1.09 15.77
N PHE A 21 0.27 1.05 15.11
CA PHE A 21 1.12 -0.13 14.99
C PHE A 21 2.54 0.16 15.50
N PRO A 22 3.01 -0.55 16.54
CA PRO A 22 4.37 -0.35 17.06
C PRO A 22 5.44 -0.60 16.00
N LEU A 23 6.50 0.21 16.03
CA LEU A 23 7.67 0.06 15.16
C LEU A 23 8.86 -0.54 15.91
N SER A 24 9.96 -0.74 15.20
CA SER A 24 11.21 -1.23 15.81
C SER A 24 11.80 -0.26 16.84
N THR A 25 11.48 1.03 16.73
CA THR A 25 11.83 2.08 17.70
C THR A 25 10.67 2.19 18.69
N PRO A 26 10.83 1.82 19.98
CA PRO A 26 9.73 1.73 20.95
C PRO A 26 8.93 3.02 21.13
N GLU A 27 9.57 4.16 20.97
CA GLU A 27 8.97 5.49 21.13
C GLU A 27 8.18 5.94 19.90
N LEU A 28 8.18 5.14 18.82
CA LEU A 28 7.51 5.45 17.56
C LEU A 28 6.51 4.36 17.17
N ALA A 29 5.39 4.79 16.61
CA ALA A 29 4.43 3.93 15.95
C ALA A 29 4.13 4.43 14.53
N LEU A 30 3.66 3.51 13.69
CA LEU A 30 2.98 3.85 12.45
C LEU A 30 1.48 3.94 12.74
N VAL A 31 0.93 5.13 12.58
CA VAL A 31 -0.49 5.39 12.76
C VAL A 31 -1.13 5.51 11.39
N THR A 32 -2.18 4.73 11.12
CA THR A 32 -2.80 4.63 9.80
C THR A 32 -4.12 5.38 9.75
N TYR A 33 -4.25 6.21 8.72
CA TYR A 33 -5.40 7.07 8.45
C TYR A 33 -6.06 6.60 7.15
N PRO A 34 -7.33 6.20 7.18
CA PRO A 34 -8.13 6.02 5.98
C PRO A 34 -8.40 7.38 5.34
N VAL A 35 -8.18 7.48 4.04
CA VAL A 35 -8.31 8.72 3.26
C VAL A 35 -9.07 8.40 1.97
N ALA A 36 -10.02 9.26 1.61
CA ALA A 36 -10.68 9.24 0.31
C ALA A 36 -10.28 10.46 -0.52
N GLY A 37 -9.59 10.24 -1.64
CA GLY A 37 -9.34 11.29 -2.65
C GLY A 37 -8.82 12.62 -2.08
N ALA A 38 -9.67 13.65 -2.14
CA ALA A 38 -9.39 15.04 -1.78
C ALA A 38 -9.16 15.31 -0.28
N GLU A 39 -9.30 14.30 0.58
CA GLU A 39 -9.04 14.42 2.02
C GLU A 39 -7.55 14.44 2.37
N ALA A 40 -6.67 14.05 1.44
CA ALA A 40 -5.22 14.09 1.67
C ALA A 40 -4.65 15.49 1.35
N PRO A 41 -3.77 16.04 2.21
CA PRO A 41 -3.06 17.29 1.93
C PRO A 41 -2.25 17.22 0.62
N ASP A 42 -2.27 18.29 -0.17
CA ASP A 42 -1.59 18.33 -1.48
C ASP A 42 -0.07 18.10 -1.37
N GLU A 43 0.57 18.60 -0.31
CA GLU A 43 1.99 18.35 -0.04
C GLU A 43 2.29 16.85 0.21
N LEU A 44 1.38 16.15 0.89
CA LEU A 44 1.48 14.70 1.09
C LEU A 44 1.33 13.96 -0.24
N LEU A 45 0.34 14.34 -1.06
CA LEU A 45 0.11 13.72 -2.36
C LEU A 45 1.33 13.88 -3.27
N LYS A 46 1.92 15.08 -3.31
CA LYS A 46 3.14 15.36 -4.07
C LYS A 46 4.32 14.53 -3.59
N TYR A 47 4.47 14.35 -2.27
CA TYR A 47 5.53 13.50 -1.72
C TYR A 47 5.31 12.00 -2.03
N LEU A 48 4.08 11.50 -1.90
CA LEU A 48 3.76 10.11 -2.26
C LEU A 48 3.92 9.87 -3.77
N TYR A 49 3.61 10.87 -4.60
CA TYR A 49 3.86 10.85 -6.04
C TYR A 49 5.35 10.73 -6.36
N SER A 50 6.22 11.47 -5.66
CA SER A 50 7.67 11.34 -5.88
C SER A 50 8.18 9.95 -5.52
N ILE A 51 7.70 9.38 -4.40
CA ILE A 51 8.05 8.00 -4.01
C ILE A 51 7.62 6.99 -5.08
N PHE A 52 6.40 7.11 -5.59
CA PHE A 52 5.94 6.19 -6.63
C PHE A 52 6.71 6.39 -7.94
N SER A 53 7.06 7.62 -8.28
CA SER A 53 7.88 7.92 -9.46
C SER A 53 9.24 7.23 -9.38
N ASP A 54 9.89 7.26 -8.21
CA ASP A 54 11.16 6.55 -7.96
C ASP A 54 11.02 5.03 -8.06
N GLU A 55 9.89 4.46 -7.62
CA GLU A 55 9.59 3.02 -7.75
C GLU A 55 9.39 2.62 -9.22
N LEU A 56 8.72 3.45 -10.03
CA LEU A 56 8.55 3.22 -11.46
C LEU A 56 9.87 3.37 -12.23
N ASP A 57 10.71 4.32 -11.85
CA ASP A 57 12.03 4.48 -12.46
C ASP A 57 12.94 3.27 -12.14
N GLU A 58 12.90 2.77 -10.90
CA GLU A 58 13.61 1.54 -10.52
C GLU A 58 13.11 0.34 -11.32
N GLY A 59 11.80 0.23 -11.58
CA GLY A 59 11.25 -0.71 -12.55
C GLY A 59 11.37 -2.18 -12.15
N ILE A 60 11.33 -2.48 -10.84
CA ILE A 60 11.47 -3.85 -10.31
C ILE A 60 10.29 -4.34 -9.46
N THR A 61 9.33 -3.47 -9.13
CA THR A 61 8.24 -3.78 -8.17
C THR A 61 6.84 -3.67 -8.77
N TYR A 62 6.59 -2.68 -9.63
CA TYR A 62 5.30 -2.44 -10.29
C TYR A 62 5.35 -2.75 -11.79
N PRO A 63 4.22 -3.18 -12.40
CA PRO A 63 4.14 -3.41 -13.84
C PRO A 63 4.03 -2.13 -14.67
N GLN A 64 3.68 -0.99 -14.06
CA GLN A 64 3.57 0.28 -14.77
C GLN A 64 4.94 0.76 -15.23
N GLU A 65 4.99 1.31 -16.44
CA GLU A 65 6.14 2.07 -16.91
C GLU A 65 5.93 3.56 -16.57
N GLY A 66 7.00 4.21 -16.14
CA GLY A 66 7.03 5.65 -15.91
C GLY A 66 7.44 6.45 -17.16
N PRO A 67 7.34 7.78 -17.10
CA PRO A 67 6.77 8.55 -16.00
C PRO A 67 5.23 8.58 -16.07
N LEU A 68 4.58 8.57 -14.90
CA LEU A 68 3.18 8.97 -14.76
C LEU A 68 3.11 10.44 -14.39
N THR A 69 2.04 11.13 -14.78
CA THR A 69 1.78 12.49 -14.27
C THR A 69 1.25 12.44 -12.83
N TYR A 70 1.31 13.58 -12.13
CA TYR A 70 0.73 13.73 -10.80
C TYR A 70 -0.76 13.37 -10.78
N GLU A 71 -1.53 13.82 -11.78
CA GLU A 71 -2.95 13.54 -11.90
C GLU A 71 -3.22 12.06 -12.13
N GLN A 72 -2.39 11.39 -12.93
CA GLN A 72 -2.48 9.95 -13.15
C GLN A 72 -2.16 9.16 -11.89
N PHE A 73 -1.19 9.60 -11.09
CA PHE A 73 -0.90 9.01 -9.79
C PHE A 73 -2.08 9.14 -8.83
N VAL A 74 -2.64 10.35 -8.66
CA VAL A 74 -3.79 10.57 -7.79
C VAL A 74 -4.98 9.74 -8.26
N ALA A 75 -5.28 9.74 -9.56
CA ALA A 75 -6.34 8.92 -10.15
C ALA A 75 -6.09 7.40 -10.07
N TYR A 76 -4.87 6.96 -9.75
CA TYR A 76 -4.55 5.55 -9.59
C TYR A 76 -4.52 5.13 -8.11
N PHE A 77 -3.73 5.82 -7.28
CA PHE A 77 -3.52 5.51 -5.87
C PHE A 77 -4.66 5.97 -4.97
N PHE A 78 -5.48 6.94 -5.39
CA PHE A 78 -6.55 7.53 -4.58
C PHE A 78 -7.93 7.41 -5.25
N ALA A 79 -8.08 6.52 -6.23
CA ALA A 79 -9.37 6.21 -6.86
C ALA A 79 -10.34 5.40 -5.98
N ALA A 80 -9.87 4.91 -4.83
CA ALA A 80 -10.66 4.17 -3.85
C ALA A 80 -10.18 4.56 -2.45
N THR A 81 -10.48 3.76 -1.43
CA THR A 81 -9.95 3.97 -0.08
C THR A 81 -8.45 3.78 -0.08
N THR A 82 -7.73 4.79 0.40
CA THR A 82 -6.27 4.75 0.54
C THR A 82 -5.92 4.93 2.00
N ILE A 83 -5.05 4.08 2.50
CA ILE A 83 -4.57 4.14 3.87
C ILE A 83 -3.20 4.79 3.86
N VAL A 84 -3.07 5.91 4.56
CA VAL A 84 -1.81 6.63 4.75
C VAL A 84 -1.26 6.32 6.13
N GLY A 85 -0.03 5.83 6.20
CA GLY A 85 0.69 5.64 7.45
C GLY A 85 1.53 6.86 7.79
N VAL A 86 1.39 7.40 9.00
CA VAL A 86 2.21 8.49 9.53
C VAL A 86 3.00 7.97 10.74
N ILE A 87 4.32 8.17 10.73
CA ILE A 87 5.22 7.83 11.82
C ILE A 87 5.04 8.88 12.92
N GLN A 88 4.64 8.45 14.11
CA GLN A 88 4.35 9.36 15.22
C GLN A 88 5.03 8.91 16.51
N PRO A 89 5.42 9.86 17.37
CA PRO A 89 5.75 9.54 18.75
C PRO A 89 4.54 8.97 19.48
N VAL A 90 4.77 8.08 20.43
CA VAL A 90 3.74 7.53 21.32
C VAL A 90 4.03 7.86 22.78
N ASP A 91 2.97 7.93 23.59
CA ASP A 91 3.09 8.05 25.04
C ASP A 91 3.63 6.76 25.68
N SER A 92 3.81 6.75 27.01
CA SER A 92 4.29 5.57 27.75
C SER A 92 3.35 4.36 27.67
N GLU A 93 2.11 4.54 27.23
CA GLU A 93 1.12 3.48 27.00
C GLU A 93 1.05 3.07 25.53
N GLY A 94 1.89 3.63 24.66
CA GLY A 94 1.93 3.32 23.23
C GLY A 94 0.82 4.01 22.41
N ARG A 95 0.18 5.06 22.94
CA ARG A 95 -0.87 5.82 22.24
C ARG A 95 -0.27 6.99 21.49
N ALA A 96 -0.72 7.18 20.25
CA ALA A 96 -0.43 8.38 19.47
C ALA A 96 -1.56 9.40 19.57
N GLU A 97 -1.23 10.68 19.40
CA GLU A 97 -2.23 11.75 19.26
C GLU A 97 -2.89 11.67 17.87
N THR A 98 -4.23 11.63 17.82
CA THR A 98 -4.97 11.42 16.57
C THR A 98 -6.00 12.50 16.24
N SER A 99 -6.25 13.44 17.16
CA SER A 99 -7.34 14.43 17.05
C SER A 99 -7.19 15.43 15.90
N GLY A 100 -5.97 15.68 15.41
CA GLY A 100 -5.70 16.64 14.34
C GLY A 100 -5.65 16.07 12.91
N GLY A 101 -6.09 14.82 12.69
CA GLY A 101 -6.00 14.17 11.38
C GLY A 101 -4.56 14.07 10.86
N LEU A 102 -4.37 14.09 9.54
CA LEU A 102 -3.05 13.97 8.90
C LEU A 102 -2.11 15.16 9.24
N GLU A 103 -2.63 16.39 9.26
CA GLU A 103 -1.82 17.57 9.59
C GLU A 103 -1.41 17.62 11.06
N GLY A 104 -2.31 17.23 11.98
CA GLY A 104 -1.95 17.06 13.39
C GLY A 104 -0.91 15.95 13.57
N ALA A 105 -1.07 14.84 12.85
CA ALA A 105 -0.18 13.68 12.94
C ALA A 105 1.27 14.00 12.54
N ARG A 106 1.48 14.83 11.50
CA ARG A 106 2.85 15.24 11.16
C ARG A 106 3.45 16.20 12.20
N ALA A 107 2.63 16.89 12.99
CA ALA A 107 3.06 17.75 14.10
C ALA A 107 4.14 18.77 13.69
N GLY A 108 3.97 19.41 12.53
CA GLY A 108 4.91 20.39 11.97
C GLY A 108 6.12 19.81 11.24
N ARG A 109 6.36 18.49 11.28
CA ARG A 109 7.41 17.82 10.49
C ARG A 109 7.08 17.84 9.00
N THR A 110 8.10 17.67 8.17
CA THR A 110 7.91 17.46 6.73
C THR A 110 7.28 16.10 6.45
N TRP A 111 6.63 15.95 5.28
CA TRP A 111 6.11 14.64 4.88
C TRP A 111 7.22 13.62 4.60
N GLU A 112 8.42 14.07 4.24
CA GLU A 112 9.59 13.21 4.11
C GLU A 112 9.98 12.53 5.43
N GLU A 113 9.88 13.27 6.54
CA GLU A 113 10.15 12.74 7.88
C GLU A 113 8.98 11.92 8.44
N ALA A 114 7.74 12.37 8.18
CA ALA A 114 6.55 11.87 8.86
C ALA A 114 5.83 10.74 8.11
N ALA A 115 5.79 10.72 6.78
CA ALA A 115 5.06 9.69 6.05
C ALA A 115 5.81 8.35 6.12
N GLY A 116 5.12 7.30 6.55
CA GLY A 116 5.63 5.93 6.57
C GLY A 116 5.25 5.10 5.34
N GLY A 117 4.49 5.69 4.41
CA GLY A 117 4.01 5.05 3.20
C GLY A 117 2.48 5.01 3.12
N CYS A 118 1.97 4.46 2.03
CA CYS A 118 0.53 4.29 1.83
C CYS A 118 0.22 3.04 1.01
N TYR A 119 -1.06 2.68 0.99
CA TYR A 119 -1.59 1.70 0.06
C TYR A 119 -3.06 1.95 -0.25
N TYR A 120 -3.49 1.57 -1.45
CA TYR A 120 -4.92 1.56 -1.79
C TYR A 120 -5.57 0.23 -1.46
N ILE A 121 -6.89 0.22 -1.27
CA ILE A 121 -7.74 -0.97 -1.25
C ILE A 121 -8.84 -0.76 -2.28
N LYS A 122 -8.88 -1.61 -3.32
CA LYS A 122 -9.91 -1.53 -4.37
C LYS A 122 -10.36 -2.93 -4.83
N PRO A 123 -11.52 -3.05 -5.50
CA PRO A 123 -11.93 -4.32 -6.09
C PRO A 123 -10.90 -4.81 -7.10
N ASN A 124 -10.54 -6.10 -7.05
CA ASN A 124 -9.62 -6.70 -8.01
C ASN A 124 -10.32 -7.06 -9.33
N TYR A 125 -11.62 -7.39 -9.25
CA TYR A 125 -12.44 -7.86 -10.37
C TYR A 125 -13.81 -7.18 -10.36
N PRO A 126 -14.52 -7.10 -11.50
CA PRO A 126 -15.84 -6.51 -11.56
C PRO A 126 -16.95 -7.42 -11.01
N GLY A 127 -18.09 -6.80 -10.67
CA GLY A 127 -19.37 -7.47 -10.46
C GLY A 127 -19.33 -8.61 -9.45
N ARG A 128 -19.62 -9.85 -9.89
CA ARG A 128 -19.75 -11.04 -9.02
C ARG A 128 -18.47 -11.36 -8.24
N SER A 129 -17.32 -10.83 -8.66
CA SER A 129 -16.01 -11.06 -8.05
C SER A 129 -15.45 -9.82 -7.34
N SER A 130 -16.22 -8.74 -7.20
CA SER A 130 -15.76 -7.49 -6.57
C SER A 130 -15.55 -7.60 -5.05
N HIS A 131 -16.02 -8.69 -4.45
CA HIS A 131 -15.75 -9.02 -3.05
C HIS A 131 -14.29 -9.42 -2.77
N LEU A 132 -13.48 -9.63 -3.81
CA LEU A 132 -12.03 -9.80 -3.71
C LEU A 132 -11.34 -8.46 -3.96
N CYS A 133 -10.59 -7.95 -2.98
CA CYS A 133 -9.80 -6.74 -3.15
C CYS A 133 -8.39 -7.01 -3.68
N ASN A 134 -7.77 -5.92 -4.10
CA ASN A 134 -6.34 -5.77 -4.39
C ASN A 134 -5.82 -4.56 -3.61
N GLY A 135 -4.52 -4.52 -3.37
CA GLY A 135 -3.81 -3.37 -2.83
C GLY A 135 -2.42 -3.25 -3.44
N GLY A 136 -1.95 -2.01 -3.56
CA GLY A 136 -0.59 -1.66 -3.96
C GLY A 136 0.01 -0.77 -2.89
N PHE A 137 1.21 -1.10 -2.44
CA PHE A 137 1.91 -0.47 -1.32
C PHE A 137 3.11 0.34 -1.82
N ILE A 138 3.33 1.51 -1.26
CA ILE A 138 4.57 2.28 -1.42
C ILE A 138 5.11 2.64 -0.04
N VAL A 139 6.43 2.51 0.13
CA VAL A 139 7.13 2.83 1.37
C VAL A 139 8.33 3.70 1.02
N PRO A 140 8.50 4.86 1.67
CA PRO A 140 9.65 5.74 1.43
C PRO A 140 10.99 5.03 1.66
N ARG A 141 11.95 5.25 0.77
CA ARG A 141 13.28 4.60 0.84
C ARG A 141 14.09 5.02 2.07
N ASN A 142 13.99 6.29 2.47
CA ASN A 142 14.63 6.87 3.65
C ASN A 142 14.16 6.22 4.98
N HIS A 143 13.07 5.47 4.97
CA HIS A 143 12.55 4.76 6.15
C HIS A 143 12.65 3.21 6.04
N ARG A 144 13.43 2.69 5.09
CA ARG A 144 13.71 1.24 5.00
C ARG A 144 14.32 0.70 6.32
N GLY A 145 14.10 -0.58 6.60
CA GLY A 145 14.57 -1.24 7.82
C GLY A 145 13.72 -0.98 9.09
N LYS A 146 12.78 -0.03 9.06
CA LYS A 146 11.91 0.31 10.20
C LYS A 146 10.63 -0.53 10.32
N LYS A 147 10.52 -1.64 9.56
CA LYS A 147 9.34 -2.53 9.50
C LYS A 147 8.01 -1.84 9.11
N LEU A 148 8.07 -0.71 8.42
CA LEU A 148 6.88 0.03 7.97
C LEU A 148 5.99 -0.80 7.03
N GLY A 149 6.57 -1.50 6.06
CA GLY A 149 5.80 -2.38 5.17
C GLY A 149 5.05 -3.47 5.94
N GLN A 150 5.61 -3.98 7.04
CA GLN A 150 4.92 -4.95 7.90
C GLN A 150 3.75 -4.31 8.66
N ALA A 151 3.92 -3.09 9.17
CA ALA A 151 2.86 -2.36 9.85
C ALA A 151 1.71 -1.99 8.88
N LEU A 152 2.02 -1.51 7.67
CA LEU A 152 1.02 -1.26 6.61
C LEU A 152 0.29 -2.54 6.20
N ALA A 153 1.01 -3.65 6.03
CA ALA A 153 0.39 -4.91 5.64
C ALA A 153 -0.50 -5.50 6.75
N LYS A 154 -0.15 -5.28 8.03
CA LYS A 154 -1.03 -5.62 9.16
C LYS A 154 -2.29 -4.75 9.15
N SER A 155 -2.15 -3.44 8.93
CA SER A 155 -3.32 -2.56 8.85
C SER A 155 -4.23 -2.90 7.68
N PHE A 156 -3.69 -3.38 6.56
CA PHE A 156 -4.48 -3.86 5.44
C PHE A 156 -5.42 -5.00 5.84
N LEU A 157 -4.95 -5.92 6.69
CA LEU A 157 -5.77 -7.02 7.21
C LEU A 157 -6.88 -6.56 8.16
N GLU A 158 -6.74 -5.39 8.78
CA GLU A 158 -7.77 -4.77 9.62
C GLU A 158 -8.81 -4.03 8.76
N TYR A 159 -8.37 -3.24 7.78
CA TYR A 159 -9.26 -2.38 6.99
C TYR A 159 -10.01 -3.12 5.88
N ALA A 160 -9.37 -4.05 5.16
CA ALA A 160 -10.01 -4.69 4.01
C ALA A 160 -11.31 -5.45 4.37
N PRO A 161 -11.38 -6.22 5.49
CA PRO A 161 -12.64 -6.83 5.91
C PRO A 161 -13.71 -5.81 6.32
N ARG A 162 -13.31 -4.70 6.98
CA ARG A 162 -14.23 -3.61 7.39
C ARG A 162 -14.85 -2.90 6.19
N LEU A 163 -14.11 -2.81 5.08
CA LEU A 163 -14.61 -2.33 3.79
C LEU A 163 -15.56 -3.32 3.09
N GLY A 164 -15.81 -4.50 3.66
CA GLY A 164 -16.74 -5.50 3.12
C GLY A 164 -16.14 -6.48 2.12
N TYR A 165 -14.81 -6.49 1.97
CA TYR A 165 -14.14 -7.52 1.18
C TYR A 165 -14.10 -8.84 1.94
N ARG A 166 -14.21 -9.96 1.21
CA ARG A 166 -14.16 -11.32 1.78
C ARG A 166 -12.82 -12.01 1.57
N GLY A 167 -11.95 -11.42 0.75
CA GLY A 167 -10.58 -11.88 0.55
C GLY A 167 -9.78 -10.87 -0.27
N SER A 168 -8.48 -11.11 -0.38
CA SER A 168 -7.56 -10.32 -1.18
C SER A 168 -6.81 -11.19 -2.17
N VAL A 169 -6.58 -10.66 -3.37
CA VAL A 169 -5.69 -11.23 -4.38
C VAL A 169 -4.69 -10.17 -4.82
N PHE A 170 -3.39 -10.47 -4.71
CA PHE A 170 -2.33 -9.70 -5.35
C PHE A 170 -1.87 -10.46 -6.59
N ASN A 171 -2.09 -9.83 -7.76
CA ASN A 171 -1.96 -10.50 -9.06
C ASN A 171 -0.51 -10.69 -9.50
N LEU A 172 0.36 -9.71 -9.22
CA LEU A 172 1.73 -9.65 -9.76
C LEU A 172 2.72 -9.35 -8.65
N VAL A 173 2.98 -10.32 -7.77
CA VAL A 173 4.10 -10.23 -6.82
C VAL A 173 5.32 -10.88 -7.44
N TYR A 174 6.19 -10.07 -8.04
CA TYR A 174 7.38 -10.56 -8.74
C TYR A 174 8.30 -11.37 -7.81
N THR A 175 8.83 -12.48 -8.34
CA THR A 175 9.64 -13.44 -7.59
C THR A 175 10.99 -12.87 -7.12
N THR A 176 11.49 -11.83 -7.79
CA THR A 176 12.66 -11.05 -7.36
C THR A 176 12.38 -10.20 -6.13
N ASN A 177 11.12 -9.89 -5.80
CA ASN A 177 10.74 -9.19 -4.58
C ASN A 177 10.56 -10.18 -3.41
N GLY A 178 11.66 -10.79 -2.99
CA GLY A 178 11.69 -11.78 -1.91
C GLY A 178 11.18 -11.23 -0.56
N ALA A 179 11.39 -9.93 -0.30
CA ALA A 179 10.90 -9.27 0.90
C ALA A 179 9.37 -9.23 0.96
N SER A 180 8.71 -8.87 -0.15
CA SER A 180 7.25 -8.87 -0.27
C SER A 180 6.68 -10.27 -0.10
N LEU A 181 7.23 -11.26 -0.82
CA LEU A 181 6.80 -12.66 -0.72
C LEU A 181 6.91 -13.21 0.71
N ALA A 182 8.02 -12.95 1.38
CA ALA A 182 8.23 -13.38 2.77
C ALA A 182 7.27 -12.69 3.74
N LEU A 183 6.98 -11.40 3.54
CA LEU A 183 6.02 -10.66 4.36
C LEU A 183 4.62 -11.24 4.21
N TRP A 184 4.14 -11.43 2.98
CA TRP A 184 2.79 -11.94 2.73
C TRP A 184 2.60 -13.37 3.25
N SER A 185 3.60 -14.23 3.06
CA SER A 185 3.61 -15.58 3.64
C SER A 185 3.47 -15.56 5.17
N LYS A 186 4.24 -14.70 5.87
CA LYS A 186 4.14 -14.52 7.32
C LYS A 186 2.78 -14.01 7.79
N LEU A 187 2.05 -13.29 6.94
CA LEU A 187 0.71 -12.79 7.21
C LEU A 187 -0.39 -13.79 6.78
N GLY A 188 -0.01 -15.01 6.41
CA GLY A 188 -0.93 -16.08 6.05
C GLY A 188 -1.62 -15.87 4.71
N PHE A 189 -0.97 -15.18 3.77
CA PHE A 189 -1.32 -15.28 2.35
C PHE A 189 -0.75 -16.57 1.78
N THR A 190 -1.50 -17.19 0.87
CA THR A 190 -1.12 -18.41 0.18
C THR A 190 -0.76 -18.08 -1.27
N LYS A 191 0.34 -18.64 -1.76
CA LYS A 191 0.66 -18.62 -3.20
C LYS A 191 -0.26 -19.59 -3.92
N ILE A 192 -1.16 -19.06 -4.76
CA ILE A 192 -2.16 -19.85 -5.49
C ILE A 192 -1.77 -20.11 -6.95
N GLY A 193 -0.75 -19.41 -7.46
CA GLY A 193 -0.24 -19.61 -8.81
C GLY A 193 1.04 -18.84 -9.07
N VAL A 194 1.68 -19.14 -10.19
CA VAL A 194 2.82 -18.41 -10.74
C VAL A 194 2.58 -18.20 -12.22
N ILE A 195 2.77 -16.97 -12.69
CA ILE A 195 2.80 -16.63 -14.10
C ILE A 195 4.27 -16.58 -14.51
N PRO A 196 4.77 -17.50 -15.35
CA PRO A 196 6.15 -17.48 -15.80
C PRO A 196 6.39 -16.24 -16.67
N GLN A 197 7.55 -15.59 -16.51
CA GLN A 197 7.98 -14.46 -17.32
C GLN A 197 6.96 -13.30 -17.39
N ALA A 198 6.22 -13.08 -16.31
CA ALA A 198 5.10 -12.15 -16.26
C ALA A 198 5.50 -10.67 -16.39
N GLY A 199 6.68 -10.28 -15.89
CA GLY A 199 7.14 -8.89 -15.89
C GLY A 199 8.46 -8.72 -16.63
N ARG A 200 8.56 -7.68 -17.44
CA ARG A 200 9.82 -7.20 -18.03
C ARG A 200 10.40 -6.14 -17.09
N LEU A 201 11.35 -6.51 -16.24
CA LEU A 201 11.83 -5.69 -15.12
C LEU A 201 13.32 -5.34 -15.28
N LYS A 202 13.76 -4.20 -14.73
CA LYS A 202 15.16 -3.74 -14.75
C LYS A 202 16.05 -4.46 -13.72
N THR A 203 15.99 -5.80 -13.68
CA THR A 203 16.74 -6.63 -12.71
C THR A 203 18.09 -7.13 -13.25
N GLY A 204 18.39 -6.90 -14.52
CA GLY A 204 19.64 -7.31 -15.16
C GLY A 204 20.82 -6.39 -14.83
N PRO A 205 22.05 -6.79 -15.22
CA PRO A 205 23.25 -5.99 -15.02
C PRO A 205 23.09 -4.58 -15.59
N ASN A 206 23.56 -3.57 -14.85
CA ASN A 206 23.47 -2.15 -15.24
C ASN A 206 22.03 -1.67 -15.54
N GLY A 207 21.02 -2.27 -14.92
CA GLY A 207 19.61 -1.90 -15.11
C GLY A 207 19.00 -2.42 -16.42
N THR A 208 19.64 -3.40 -17.06
CA THR A 208 19.06 -4.08 -18.23
C THR A 208 17.80 -4.86 -17.85
N GLU A 209 16.92 -5.06 -18.82
CA GLU A 209 15.65 -5.72 -18.58
C GLU A 209 15.76 -7.25 -18.65
N GLN A 210 15.01 -7.92 -17.79
CA GLN A 210 14.84 -9.37 -17.78
C GLN A 210 13.38 -9.74 -17.55
N TYR A 211 12.97 -10.88 -18.09
CA TYR A 211 11.65 -11.43 -17.83
C TYR A 211 11.65 -12.19 -16.51
N VAL A 212 10.77 -11.81 -15.60
CA VAL A 212 10.69 -12.30 -14.22
C VAL A 212 9.31 -12.88 -13.96
N ASP A 213 9.28 -14.04 -13.31
CA ASP A 213 8.03 -14.70 -12.88
C ASP A 213 7.30 -13.86 -11.83
N ALA A 214 5.96 -13.91 -11.84
CA ALA A 214 5.14 -13.29 -10.80
C ALA A 214 4.26 -14.32 -10.09
N ALA A 215 4.26 -14.28 -8.77
CA ALA A 215 3.34 -15.06 -7.96
C ALA A 215 1.97 -14.36 -7.87
N ILE A 216 0.92 -15.16 -7.95
CA ILE A 216 -0.43 -14.77 -7.55
C ILE A 216 -0.62 -15.24 -6.11
N ILE A 217 -0.90 -14.32 -5.20
CA ILE A 217 -1.09 -14.64 -3.78
C ILE A 217 -2.49 -14.22 -3.32
N HIS A 218 -3.08 -15.03 -2.45
CA HIS A 218 -4.46 -14.87 -2.00
C HIS A 218 -4.59 -15.09 -0.50
N LYS A 219 -5.54 -14.39 0.12
CA LYS A 219 -5.97 -14.61 1.50
C LYS A 219 -7.49 -14.47 1.64
N SER A 220 -8.12 -15.45 2.29
CA SER A 220 -9.52 -15.34 2.76
C SER A 220 -9.58 -14.49 4.03
N PHE A 221 -10.61 -13.66 4.16
CA PHE A 221 -10.95 -12.93 5.38
C PHE A 221 -12.13 -13.54 6.13
N VAL A 222 -12.72 -14.61 5.59
CA VAL A 222 -13.83 -15.39 6.15
C VAL A 222 -13.42 -16.81 6.45
#